data_AF-A0A9E0PYB6-F1
#
_entry.id   AF-A0A9E0PYB6-F1
#
_cell.length_a   1.000
_cell.length_b   1.000
_cell.length_c   1.000
_cell.angle_alpha   90.00
_cell.angle_beta   90.00
_cell.angle_gamma   90.00
#
_symmetry.space_group_name_H-M   'P 1'
#
loop_
_entity.id
_entity.type
_entity.pdbx_description
1 polymer ?
#
loop_
_entity_poly.entity_id
_entity_poly.type
_entity_poly.pdbx_seq_one_letter_code
_entity_poly.pdbx_strand_id
1 'polypeptide(L)'
;MKRHEHGLGAITIIVVLVVLAGMAAAIVRLNSAAQTTATQELLAARAAQAARAGLQWGLYQAFKGSWTACNGASSTLDLGSESGMRVTVSCSSMLYNEGESVPGTPLAVRVYTLNAVACNGSGSCPDDARVARPGYVERRWEIHATD
;
A
#
# COMPACT_ATOMS: atom_id res chain seq x y z
N MET A 1 -52.67 -55.26 16.12
CA MET A 1 -52.36 -53.90 15.62
C MET A 1 -51.05 -53.46 16.26
N LYS A 2 -49.93 -53.42 15.51
CA LYS A 2 -48.66 -52.92 16.04
C LYS A 2 -48.62 -51.40 15.82
N ARG A 3 -48.61 -50.63 16.91
CA ARG A 3 -48.39 -49.18 16.86
C ARG A 3 -46.90 -48.96 16.63
N HIS A 4 -46.55 -48.32 15.51
CA HIS A 4 -45.20 -47.80 15.32
C HIS A 4 -45.10 -46.46 16.05
N GLU A 5 -44.23 -46.40 17.05
CA GLU A 5 -43.90 -45.16 17.72
C GLU A 5 -42.99 -44.32 16.82
N HIS A 6 -43.60 -43.39 16.10
CA HIS A 6 -42.92 -42.39 15.29
C HIS A 6 -42.84 -41.08 16.09
N GLY A 7 -41.89 -40.98 17.02
CA GLY A 7 -41.80 -39.79 17.90
C GLY A 7 -40.39 -39.21 18.08
N LEU A 8 -39.36 -40.05 18.25
CA LEU A 8 -38.05 -39.56 18.68
C LEU A 8 -37.10 -39.17 17.53
N GLY A 9 -37.21 -39.82 16.36
CA GLY A 9 -36.28 -39.63 15.24
C GLY A 9 -36.41 -38.28 14.52
N ALA A 10 -37.61 -37.68 14.52
CA ALA A 10 -37.81 -36.38 13.88
C ALA A 10 -37.05 -35.26 14.62
N ILE A 11 -37.01 -35.30 15.95
CA ILE A 11 -36.33 -34.31 16.78
C ILE A 11 -34.81 -34.39 16.59
N THR A 12 -34.25 -35.59 16.55
CA THR A 12 -32.80 -35.77 16.36
C THR A 12 -32.33 -35.27 14.99
N ILE A 13 -33.12 -35.52 13.93
CA ILE A 13 -32.84 -35.00 12.58
C ILE A 13 -32.85 -33.47 12.56
N ILE A 14 -33.84 -32.83 13.18
CA ILE A 14 -33.93 -31.37 13.24
C ILE A 14 -32.70 -30.77 13.94
N VAL A 15 -32.28 -31.34 15.07
CA VAL A 15 -31.09 -30.85 15.79
C VAL A 15 -29.84 -30.96 14.93
N VAL A 16 -29.62 -32.09 14.25
CA VAL A 16 -28.48 -32.27 13.35
C VAL A 16 -28.50 -31.25 12.21
N LEU A 17 -29.66 -31.01 11.59
CA LEU A 17 -29.80 -30.02 10.52
C LEU A 17 -29.48 -28.60 10.99
N VAL A 18 -29.92 -28.20 12.19
CA VAL A 18 -29.62 -26.88 12.76
C VAL A 18 -28.12 -26.72 13.03
N VAL A 19 -27.46 -27.76 13.54
CA VAL A 19 -25.99 -27.73 13.77
C VAL A 19 -25.25 -27.60 12.46
N LEU A 20 -25.61 -28.40 11.44
CA LEU A 20 -24.99 -28.32 10.11
C LEU A 20 -25.23 -26.96 9.45
N ALA A 21 -26.43 -26.39 9.57
CA ALA A 21 -26.73 -25.04 9.08
C ALA A 21 -25.88 -23.98 9.80
N GLY A 22 -25.70 -24.11 11.13
CA GLY A 22 -24.82 -23.25 11.91
C GLY A 22 -23.36 -23.32 11.46
N MET A 23 -22.84 -24.53 11.20
CA MET A 23 -21.48 -24.72 10.68
C MET A 23 -21.33 -24.11 9.28
N ALA A 24 -22.29 -24.35 8.37
CA ALA A 24 -22.28 -23.77 7.04
C ALA A 24 -22.29 -22.24 7.08
N ALA A 25 -23.12 -21.64 7.94
CA ALA A 25 -23.16 -20.19 8.12
C ALA A 25 -21.83 -19.62 8.65
N ALA A 26 -21.16 -20.33 9.57
CA ALA A 26 -19.85 -19.92 10.07
C ALA A 26 -18.77 -19.96 8.96
N ILE A 27 -18.76 -21.00 8.13
CA ILE A 27 -17.81 -21.13 7.00
C ILE A 27 -18.02 -20.01 5.99
N VAL A 28 -19.26 -19.66 5.64
CA VAL A 28 -19.54 -18.56 4.70
C VAL A 28 -18.98 -17.23 5.22
N ARG A 29 -19.14 -16.95 6.53
CA ARG A 29 -18.57 -15.74 7.15
C ARG A 29 -17.04 -15.74 7.09
N LEU A 30 -16.39 -16.86 7.41
CA LEU A 30 -14.94 -16.99 7.31
C LEU A 30 -14.43 -16.79 5.88
N ASN A 31 -15.10 -17.39 4.89
CA ASN A 31 -14.72 -17.23 3.48
C ASN A 31 -14.86 -15.78 3.00
N SER A 32 -15.93 -15.08 3.43
CA SER A 32 -16.11 -13.67 3.10
C SER A 32 -15.00 -12.80 3.70
N ALA A 33 -14.60 -13.07 4.95
CA ALA A 33 -13.48 -12.37 5.59
C ALA A 33 -12.16 -12.66 4.86
N ALA A 34 -11.88 -13.92 4.52
CA ALA A 34 -10.66 -14.31 3.81
C ALA A 34 -10.53 -13.61 2.44
N GLN A 35 -11.62 -13.46 1.69
CA GLN A 35 -11.62 -12.72 0.43
C GLN A 35 -11.27 -11.25 0.63
N THR A 36 -11.86 -10.59 1.63
CA THR A 36 -11.54 -9.17 1.91
C THR A 36 -10.07 -8.97 2.27
N THR A 37 -9.49 -9.84 3.10
CA THR A 37 -8.07 -9.77 3.46
C THR A 37 -7.18 -9.97 2.24
N ALA A 38 -7.47 -10.96 1.39
CA ALA A 38 -6.70 -11.20 0.17
C ALA A 38 -6.71 -9.99 -0.78
N THR A 39 -7.85 -9.30 -0.91
CA THR A 39 -7.92 -8.07 -1.72
C THR A 39 -7.09 -6.94 -1.15
N GLN A 40 -7.07 -6.76 0.17
CA GLN A 40 -6.27 -5.73 0.84
C GLN A 40 -4.77 -5.98 0.68
N GLU A 41 -4.32 -7.22 0.86
CA GLU A 41 -2.91 -7.60 0.66
C GLU A 41 -2.44 -7.33 -0.78
N LEU A 42 -3.30 -7.63 -1.75
CA LEU A 42 -3.00 -7.37 -3.15
C LEU A 42 -2.91 -5.87 -3.46
N LEU A 43 -3.83 -5.05 -2.94
CA LEU A 43 -3.77 -3.58 -3.07
C LEU A 43 -2.52 -3.03 -2.38
N ALA A 44 -2.17 -3.54 -1.21
CA ALA A 44 -0.97 -3.16 -0.47
C ALA A 44 0.33 -3.49 -1.23
N ALA A 45 0.39 -4.66 -1.86
CA ALA A 45 1.51 -5.04 -2.72
C ALA A 45 1.61 -4.12 -3.94
N ARG A 46 0.50 -3.82 -4.62
CA ARG A 46 0.47 -2.89 -5.76
C ARG A 46 0.94 -1.49 -5.36
N ALA A 47 0.47 -0.94 -4.24
CA ALA A 47 0.91 0.35 -3.73
C ALA A 47 2.42 0.35 -3.44
N ALA A 48 2.94 -0.73 -2.83
CA ALA A 48 4.38 -0.84 -2.57
C ALA A 48 5.23 -0.87 -3.85
N GLN A 49 4.79 -1.58 -4.90
CA GLN A 49 5.50 -1.60 -6.18
C GLN A 49 5.40 -0.26 -6.92
N ALA A 50 4.22 0.37 -6.90
CA ALA A 50 4.02 1.68 -7.51
C ALA A 50 4.91 2.76 -6.85
N ALA A 51 5.00 2.77 -5.52
CA ALA A 51 5.89 3.70 -4.80
C ALA A 51 7.36 3.50 -5.17
N ARG A 52 7.83 2.24 -5.30
CA ARG A 52 9.20 1.94 -5.73
C ARG A 52 9.47 2.40 -7.16
N ALA A 53 8.53 2.19 -8.09
CA ALA A 53 8.64 2.69 -9.45
C ALA A 53 8.69 4.23 -9.47
N GLY A 54 7.87 4.90 -8.66
CA GLY A 54 7.92 6.35 -8.49
C GLY A 54 9.26 6.85 -7.94
N LEU A 55 9.87 6.13 -6.99
CA LEU A 55 11.22 6.45 -6.52
C LEU A 55 12.27 6.33 -7.61
N GLN A 56 12.23 5.28 -8.42
CA GLN A 56 13.18 5.11 -9.54
C GLN A 56 13.04 6.26 -10.55
N TRP A 57 11.81 6.64 -10.87
CA TRP A 57 11.54 7.81 -11.70
C TRP A 57 12.04 9.10 -11.05
N GLY A 58 11.82 9.30 -9.75
CA GLY A 58 12.30 10.47 -9.01
C GLY A 58 13.82 10.56 -8.97
N LEU A 59 14.50 9.42 -8.79
CA LEU A 59 15.96 9.33 -8.79
C LEU A 59 16.54 9.69 -10.16
N TYR A 60 15.89 9.21 -11.24
CA TYR A 60 16.23 9.64 -12.59
C TYR A 60 16.07 11.16 -12.74
N GLN A 61 14.99 11.74 -12.22
CA GLN A 61 14.79 13.19 -12.28
C GLN A 61 15.84 13.97 -11.51
N ALA A 62 16.29 13.46 -10.35
CA ALA A 62 17.31 14.09 -9.53
C ALA A 62 18.68 14.11 -10.23
N PHE A 63 19.10 12.99 -10.85
CA PHE A 63 20.45 12.87 -11.43
C PHE A 63 20.56 13.22 -12.91
N LYS A 64 19.50 13.00 -13.70
CA LYS A 64 19.53 13.15 -15.16
C LYS A 64 18.43 14.06 -15.70
N GLY A 65 17.43 14.38 -14.89
CA GLY A 65 16.27 15.13 -15.32
C GLY A 65 16.27 16.56 -14.79
N SER A 66 15.07 17.05 -14.49
CA SER A 66 14.82 18.46 -14.13
C SER A 66 14.98 18.78 -12.64
N TRP A 67 15.18 17.77 -11.77
CA TRP A 67 15.25 17.94 -10.31
C TRP A 67 16.70 18.06 -9.82
N THR A 68 17.59 18.69 -10.58
CA THR A 68 19.04 18.77 -10.30
C THR A 68 19.38 19.36 -8.93
N ALA A 69 18.62 20.36 -8.47
CA ALA A 69 18.78 20.94 -7.14
C ALA A 69 17.83 20.33 -6.10
N CYS A 70 16.79 19.58 -6.53
CA CYS A 70 15.85 18.87 -5.66
C CYS A 70 15.43 19.71 -4.44
N ASN A 71 15.00 20.96 -4.66
CA ASN A 71 14.71 21.90 -3.57
C ASN A 71 13.20 21.91 -3.25
N GLY A 72 12.69 20.81 -2.71
CA GLY A 72 11.26 20.63 -2.44
C GLY A 72 10.43 20.35 -3.70
N ALA A 73 11.06 19.80 -4.73
CA ALA A 73 10.36 19.42 -5.96
C ALA A 73 9.37 18.29 -5.67
N SER A 74 8.19 18.34 -6.27
CA SER A 74 7.21 17.26 -6.17
C SER A 74 6.45 17.07 -7.47
N SER A 75 6.10 15.83 -7.77
CA SER A 75 5.25 15.48 -8.89
C SER A 75 4.38 14.29 -8.52
N THR A 76 3.17 14.25 -9.06
CA THR A 76 2.29 13.10 -8.94
C THR A 76 2.25 12.36 -10.26
N LEU A 77 2.68 11.10 -10.23
CA LEU A 77 2.57 10.16 -11.32
C LEU A 77 1.25 9.39 -11.20
N ASP A 78 0.47 9.42 -12.28
CA ASP A 78 -0.76 8.63 -12.38
C ASP A 78 -0.44 7.26 -12.98
N LEU A 79 -0.44 6.21 -12.16
CA LEU A 79 -0.37 4.81 -12.59
C LEU A 79 -1.73 4.12 -12.43
N GLY A 80 -2.82 4.90 -12.52
CA GLY A 80 -4.18 4.41 -12.36
C GLY A 80 -4.55 3.35 -13.39
N SER A 81 -4.10 3.49 -14.64
CA SER A 81 -4.34 2.53 -15.72
C SER A 81 -3.65 1.18 -15.52
N GLU A 82 -2.46 1.17 -14.92
CA GLU A 82 -1.59 0.00 -14.81
C GLU A 82 -1.77 -0.72 -13.47
N SER A 83 -1.87 0.06 -12.39
CA SER A 83 -1.84 -0.45 -11.01
C SER A 83 -3.04 -0.05 -10.17
N GLY A 84 -3.86 0.90 -10.65
CA GLY A 84 -4.92 1.53 -9.86
C GLY A 84 -4.40 2.47 -8.78
N MET A 85 -3.14 2.91 -8.89
CA MET A 85 -2.46 3.74 -7.88
C MET A 85 -2.00 5.06 -8.48
N ARG A 86 -2.09 6.13 -7.69
CA ARG A 86 -1.30 7.35 -7.90
C ARG A 86 -0.09 7.32 -7.01
N VAL A 87 0.99 7.95 -7.46
CA VAL A 87 2.24 8.03 -6.71
C VAL A 87 2.70 9.47 -6.67
N THR A 88 2.75 10.07 -5.50
CA THR A 88 3.34 11.39 -5.31
C THR A 88 4.77 11.22 -4.83
N VAL A 89 5.69 11.75 -5.63
CA VAL A 89 7.12 11.74 -5.36
C VAL A 89 7.52 13.15 -4.96
N SER A 90 8.27 13.27 -3.88
CA SER A 90 8.85 14.52 -3.40
C SER A 90 10.35 14.37 -3.22
N CYS A 91 11.08 15.44 -3.49
CA CYS A 91 12.53 15.48 -3.51
C CYS A 91 12.99 16.71 -2.73
N SER A 92 13.80 16.49 -1.69
CA SER A 92 14.56 17.52 -0.98
C SER A 92 16.04 17.20 -1.03
N SER A 93 16.92 18.20 -1.10
CA SER A 93 18.36 18.00 -1.00
C SER A 93 18.98 18.91 0.04
N MET A 94 20.11 18.47 0.59
CA MET A 94 20.95 19.24 1.50
C MET A 94 22.40 19.12 1.07
N LEU A 95 23.16 20.21 1.23
CA LEU A 95 24.61 20.19 1.08
C LEU A 95 25.22 19.83 2.44
N TYR A 96 26.01 18.77 2.45
CA TYR A 96 26.75 18.31 3.62
C TYR A 96 28.24 18.48 3.36
N ASN A 97 28.95 19.16 4.27
CA ASN A 97 30.39 19.33 4.15
C ASN A 97 31.11 18.11 4.75
N GLU A 98 31.77 17.31 3.92
CA GLU A 98 32.52 16.12 4.36
C GLU A 98 33.97 16.44 4.74
N GLY A 99 34.39 17.71 4.62
CA GLY A 99 35.70 18.16 5.03
C GLY A 99 36.29 19.17 4.05
N GLU A 100 37.60 19.32 4.09
CA GLU A 100 38.32 20.27 3.23
C GLU A 100 39.29 19.50 2.33
N SER A 101 39.28 19.80 1.03
CA SER A 101 40.31 19.37 0.09
C SER A 101 41.62 20.10 0.36
N VAL A 102 42.78 19.56 -0.02
CA VAL A 102 44.06 20.32 -0.01
C VAL A 102 44.06 21.20 -1.27
N PRO A 103 43.58 22.46 -1.18
CA PRO A 103 44.25 23.57 -0.51
C PRO A 103 43.36 24.40 0.46
N GLY A 104 42.31 23.81 1.03
CA GLY A 104 41.35 24.43 1.96
C GLY A 104 40.00 24.77 1.34
N THR A 105 39.54 23.98 0.36
CA THR A 105 38.22 24.15 -0.27
C THR A 105 37.20 23.15 0.29
N PRO A 106 35.99 23.60 0.69
CA PRO A 106 34.97 22.73 1.25
C PRO A 106 34.56 21.64 0.26
N LEU A 107 34.65 20.38 0.69
CA LEU A 107 34.16 19.24 -0.06
C LEU A 107 32.69 19.02 0.32
N ALA A 108 31.82 19.77 -0.35
CA ALA A 108 30.38 19.65 -0.17
C ALA A 108 29.80 18.52 -1.03
N VAL A 109 29.20 17.52 -0.39
CA VAL A 109 28.41 16.46 -1.04
C VAL A 109 26.94 16.83 -0.95
N ARG A 110 26.21 16.67 -2.06
CA ARG A 110 24.76 16.88 -2.08
C ARG A 110 24.05 15.57 -1.76
N VAL A 111 23.32 15.57 -0.66
CA VAL A 111 22.47 14.46 -0.24
C VAL A 111 21.05 14.74 -0.70
N TYR A 112 20.49 13.85 -1.53
CA TYR A 112 19.11 13.86 -1.97
C TYR A 112 18.28 12.93 -1.10
N THR A 113 17.18 13.43 -0.55
CA THR A 113 16.13 12.64 0.10
C THR A 113 14.93 12.60 -0.83
N LEU A 114 14.59 11.41 -1.31
CA LEU A 114 13.42 11.18 -2.13
C LEU A 114 12.40 10.37 -1.34
N ASN A 115 11.17 10.86 -1.35
CA ASN A 115 10.04 10.19 -0.73
C ASN A 115 8.97 9.95 -1.79
N ALA A 116 8.44 8.73 -1.86
CA ALA A 116 7.32 8.39 -2.73
C ALA A 116 6.19 7.77 -1.91
N VAL A 117 4.99 8.32 -2.08
CA VAL A 117 3.78 7.81 -1.46
C VAL A 117 2.85 7.35 -2.56
N ALA A 118 2.50 6.07 -2.56
CA ALA A 118 1.51 5.49 -3.46
C ALA A 118 0.19 5.28 -2.73
N CYS A 119 -0.93 5.62 -3.36
CA CYS A 119 -2.26 5.43 -2.81
C CYS A 119 -3.31 5.15 -3.89
N ASN A 120 -4.41 4.50 -3.52
CA ASN A 120 -5.58 4.29 -4.39
C ASN A 120 -6.60 5.45 -4.33
N GLY A 121 -6.10 6.66 -4.04
CA GLY A 121 -6.86 7.90 -4.00
C GLY A 121 -7.10 8.51 -5.38
N SER A 122 -7.90 9.58 -5.41
CA SER A 122 -8.21 10.31 -6.65
C SER A 122 -7.30 11.53 -6.89
N GLY A 123 -6.50 11.92 -5.90
CA GLY A 123 -5.62 13.08 -5.96
C GLY A 123 -4.14 12.74 -5.74
N SER A 124 -3.39 13.70 -5.19
CA SER A 124 -2.04 13.45 -4.68
C SER A 124 -2.07 12.55 -3.45
N CYS A 125 -1.01 11.78 -3.27
CA CYS A 125 -0.81 10.95 -2.09
C CYS A 125 0.16 11.65 -1.12
N PRO A 126 -0.01 11.52 0.20
CA PRO A 126 -1.11 10.83 0.89
C PRO A 126 -2.46 11.57 0.73
N ASP A 127 -3.56 10.81 0.74
CA ASP A 127 -4.94 11.31 0.64
C ASP A 127 -5.64 11.19 2.01
N ASP A 128 -5.37 12.16 2.88
CA ASP A 128 -5.85 12.17 4.28
C ASP A 128 -7.39 12.07 4.38
N ALA A 129 -8.11 12.61 3.40
CA ALA A 129 -9.57 12.58 3.36
C ALA A 129 -10.14 11.17 3.15
N ARG A 130 -9.31 10.23 2.69
CA ARG A 130 -9.70 8.84 2.40
C ARG A 130 -9.16 7.82 3.39
N VAL A 131 -8.30 8.21 4.33
CA VAL A 131 -7.69 7.30 5.33
C VAL A 131 -8.72 6.47 6.09
N ALA A 132 -9.88 7.04 6.42
CA ALA A 132 -10.94 6.34 7.15
C ALA A 132 -11.84 5.46 6.26
N ARG A 133 -11.65 5.45 4.93
CA ARG A 133 -12.52 4.73 4.00
C ARG A 133 -12.10 3.25 3.91
N PRO A 134 -13.05 2.30 4.01
CA PRO A 134 -12.77 0.91 3.76
C PRO A 134 -12.13 0.69 2.39
N GLY A 135 -11.02 -0.05 2.36
CA GLY A 135 -10.28 -0.34 1.14
C GLY A 135 -9.30 0.75 0.69
N TYR A 136 -9.18 1.87 1.41
CA TYR A 136 -8.06 2.79 1.19
C TYR A 136 -6.74 2.14 1.61
N VAL A 137 -5.74 2.25 0.74
CA VAL A 137 -4.41 1.74 0.97
C VAL A 137 -3.42 2.80 0.53
N GLU A 138 -2.42 3.02 1.36
CA GLU A 138 -1.25 3.82 1.03
C GLU A 138 0.05 3.13 1.46
N ARG A 139 1.12 3.39 0.73
CA ARG A 139 2.48 2.92 1.05
C ARG A 139 3.49 4.01 0.76
N ARG A 140 4.35 4.28 1.75
CA ARG A 140 5.46 5.24 1.67
C ARG A 140 6.79 4.52 1.55
N TRP A 141 7.67 5.02 0.69
CA TRP A 141 9.08 4.64 0.63
C TRP A 141 9.94 5.89 0.60
N GLU A 142 11.02 5.89 1.38
CA GLU A 142 12.00 6.96 1.41
C GLU A 142 13.39 6.41 1.16
N ILE A 143 14.18 7.12 0.35
CA ILE A 143 15.57 6.79 0.06
C ILE A 143 16.43 8.03 0.16
N HIS A 144 17.70 7.80 0.48
CA HIS A 144 18.74 8.81 0.46
C HIS A 144 19.76 8.42 -0.60
N ALA A 145 20.17 9.39 -1.41
CA ALA A 145 21.16 9.21 -2.46
C ALA A 145 22.14 10.37 -2.46
N THR A 146 23.38 10.12 -2.85
CA THR A 146 24.42 11.13 -3.04
C THR A 146 24.93 11.02 -4.48
N ASP A 147 25.31 12.16 -5.06
CA ASP A 147 26.06 12.20 -6.33
C ASP A 147 27.56 11.98 -6.08
#